data_AF-A0A6H5G2X7-F1
#
_entry.id   AF-A0A6H5G2X7-F1
#
_cell.length_a   1.000
_cell.length_b   1.000
_cell.length_c   1.000
_cell.angle_alpha   90.00
_cell.angle_beta   90.00
_cell.angle_gamma   90.00
#
_symmetry.space_group_name_H-M   'P 1'
#
loop_
_entity.id
_entity.type
_entity.pdbx_description
1 polymer ?
#
loop_
_entity_poly.entity_id
_entity_poly.type
_entity_poly.pdbx_seq_one_letter_code
_entity_poly.pdbx_strand_id
1 'polypeptide(L)'
;MSIADCDGVLFEPRGSQKLVVRNPIADWEEEEEEKMWMTTGEASWLGAEEVAARLRVDLRTGLWGREPELRRQLAGYNEFSVKEDDPLWQKYLEQVGFRL
;
A
#
# COMPACT_ATOMS: atom_id res chain seq x y z
N MET A 1 11.48 -42.96 25.51
CA MET A 1 10.94 -43.52 26.75
C MET A 1 9.60 -42.85 26.96
N SER A 2 8.52 -43.49 26.50
CA SER A 2 7.16 -42.94 26.56
C SER A 2 6.55 -43.31 27.91
N ILE A 3 6.13 -42.32 28.67
CA ILE A 3 5.06 -42.49 29.65
C ILE A 3 3.78 -42.14 28.91
N ALA A 4 2.97 -43.16 28.66
CA ALA A 4 1.58 -43.03 28.28
C ALA A 4 0.76 -43.05 29.57
N ASP A 5 0.07 -41.96 29.87
CA ASP A 5 -1.01 -41.94 30.84
C ASP A 5 -2.35 -42.00 30.08
N CYS A 6 -3.27 -42.82 30.59
CA CYS A 6 -4.43 -43.39 29.90
C CYS A 6 -5.70 -42.52 29.88
N ASP A 7 -5.63 -41.23 30.18
CA ASP A 7 -6.81 -40.36 30.14
C ASP A 7 -6.75 -39.46 28.91
N GLY A 8 -7.62 -39.75 27.93
CA GLY A 8 -7.72 -39.09 26.63
C GLY A 8 -8.16 -37.62 26.67
N VAL A 9 -7.48 -36.80 27.46
CA VAL A 9 -7.59 -35.35 27.46
C VAL A 9 -6.27 -34.81 26.93
N LEU A 10 -6.29 -34.38 25.66
CA LEU A 10 -5.19 -33.67 25.04
C LEU A 10 -5.06 -32.30 25.73
N PHE A 11 -4.30 -32.24 26.82
CA PHE A 11 -3.98 -31.00 27.50
C PHE A 11 -2.91 -30.29 26.67
N GLU A 12 -3.35 -29.43 25.74
CA GLU A 12 -2.43 -28.52 25.07
C GLU A 12 -1.76 -27.63 26.14
N PRO A 13 -0.42 -27.59 26.21
CA PRO A 13 0.26 -26.74 27.17
C PRO A 13 -0.03 -25.28 26.84
N ARG A 14 -0.60 -24.61 27.86
CA ARG A 14 -0.92 -23.20 27.94
C ARG A 14 0.08 -22.31 27.18
N GLY A 15 -0.47 -21.55 26.23
CA GLY A 15 -0.09 -20.16 26.05
C GLY A 15 1.18 -19.89 25.25
N SER A 16 1.37 -20.54 24.10
CA SER A 16 2.02 -19.81 22.99
C SER A 16 0.99 -18.84 22.43
N GLN A 17 0.93 -17.63 22.99
CA GLN A 17 0.34 -16.51 22.28
C GLN A 17 1.11 -16.41 20.97
N LYS A 18 0.53 -16.89 19.86
CA LYS A 18 0.93 -16.40 18.54
C LYS A 18 0.74 -14.90 18.65
N LEU A 19 1.84 -14.15 18.73
CA LEU A 19 1.81 -12.74 18.36
C LEU A 19 1.35 -12.75 16.91
N VAL A 20 0.04 -12.62 16.73
CA VAL A 20 -0.53 -12.15 15.48
C VAL A 20 0.00 -10.74 15.41
N VAL A 21 1.15 -10.58 14.74
CA VAL A 21 1.60 -9.29 14.26
C VAL A 21 0.50 -8.88 13.29
N ARG A 22 -0.54 -8.23 13.84
CA ARG A 22 -1.47 -7.46 13.04
C ARG A 22 -0.59 -6.39 12.42
N ASN A 23 -0.25 -6.60 11.16
CA ASN A 23 0.46 -5.61 10.40
C ASN A 23 -0.45 -4.36 10.39
N PRO A 24 -0.13 -3.27 11.10
CA PRO A 24 -1.04 -2.14 11.26
C PRO A 24 -1.18 -1.30 9.99
N ILE A 25 -0.60 -1.77 8.90
CA ILE A 25 -0.37 -1.02 7.65
C ILE A 25 -1.37 -1.46 6.57
N ALA A 26 -2.24 -2.43 6.83
CA ALA A 26 -3.06 -3.06 5.79
C ALA A 26 -4.33 -2.28 5.38
N ASP A 27 -4.62 -1.12 5.96
CA ASP A 27 -5.91 -0.43 5.75
C ASP A 27 -5.79 0.95 5.05
N TRP A 28 -4.62 1.37 4.55
CA TRP A 28 -4.40 2.77 4.12
C TRP A 28 -4.01 2.99 2.65
N GLU A 29 -4.20 2.03 1.75
CA GLU A 29 -3.76 2.20 0.34
C GLU A 29 -4.78 1.72 -0.72
N GLU A 30 -5.97 1.24 -0.34
CA GLU A 30 -6.92 0.69 -1.32
C GLU A 30 -7.72 1.75 -2.10
N GLU A 31 -7.96 2.94 -1.53
CA GLU A 31 -8.75 3.99 -2.22
C GLU A 31 -7.97 4.74 -3.31
N GLU A 32 -6.64 4.81 -3.22
CA GLU A 32 -5.81 5.52 -4.21
C GLU A 32 -5.60 4.69 -5.50
N GLU A 33 -5.63 3.36 -5.41
CA GLU A 33 -5.58 2.49 -6.59
C GLU A 33 -6.82 2.65 -7.48
N GLU A 34 -7.99 2.97 -6.88
CA GLU A 34 -9.25 3.14 -7.61
C GLU A 34 -9.23 4.34 -8.57
N LYS A 35 -8.28 5.26 -8.39
CA LYS A 35 -8.11 6.48 -9.19
C LYS A 35 -7.17 6.30 -10.38
N MET A 36 -6.37 5.24 -10.39
CA MET A 36 -5.44 4.97 -11.50
C MET A 36 -6.13 4.16 -12.60
N TRP A 37 -5.99 4.63 -13.84
CA TRP A 37 -6.67 4.03 -14.99
C TRP A 37 -6.15 2.67 -15.42
N MET A 38 -5.00 2.29 -14.89
CA MET A 38 -4.45 0.96 -15.01
C MET A 38 -3.36 0.80 -13.95
N THR A 39 -3.22 -0.39 -13.39
CA THR A 39 -2.13 -0.66 -12.46
C THR A 39 -0.79 -0.78 -13.21
N THR A 40 0.31 -0.46 -12.52
CA THR A 40 1.65 -0.64 -13.10
C THR A 40 1.93 -2.10 -13.44
N GLY A 41 1.43 -3.02 -12.62
CA GLY A 41 1.52 -4.46 -12.86
C GLY A 41 0.90 -4.82 -14.20
N GLU A 42 -0.37 -4.48 -14.42
CA GLU A 42 -1.05 -4.75 -15.68
C GLU A 42 -0.36 -4.11 -16.89
N ALA A 43 0.13 -2.88 -16.77
CA ALA A 43 0.83 -2.19 -17.86
C ALA A 43 2.08 -2.94 -18.32
N SER A 44 2.81 -3.53 -17.36
CA SER A 44 4.09 -4.19 -17.64
C SER A 44 3.94 -5.50 -18.43
N TRP A 45 2.77 -6.12 -18.40
CA TRP A 45 2.48 -7.38 -19.10
C TRP A 45 1.86 -7.20 -20.49
N LEU A 46 1.34 -6.00 -20.79
CA LEU A 46 0.62 -5.71 -22.03
C LEU A 46 1.53 -5.14 -23.12
N GLY A 47 1.18 -5.40 -24.38
CA GLY A 47 1.83 -4.79 -25.53
C GLY A 47 1.52 -3.30 -25.65
N ALA A 48 2.41 -2.53 -26.28
CA ALA A 48 2.25 -1.08 -26.41
C ALA A 48 0.92 -0.65 -27.07
N GLU A 49 0.45 -1.38 -28.08
CA GLU A 49 -0.85 -1.13 -28.72
C GLU A 49 -2.03 -1.40 -27.78
N GLU A 50 -1.92 -2.42 -26.94
CA GLU A 50 -2.98 -2.82 -26.01
C GLU A 50 -3.09 -1.85 -24.84
N VAL A 51 -1.94 -1.37 -24.33
CA VAL A 51 -1.87 -0.27 -23.36
C VAL A 51 -2.46 1.02 -23.95
N ALA A 52 -2.12 1.35 -25.20
CA ALA A 52 -2.65 2.52 -25.88
C ALA A 52 -4.18 2.43 -26.09
N ALA A 53 -4.69 1.27 -26.46
CA ALA A 53 -6.13 1.02 -26.59
C ALA A 53 -6.85 1.16 -25.23
N ARG A 54 -6.28 0.61 -24.16
CA ARG A 54 -6.84 0.70 -22.80
C ARG A 54 -6.88 2.15 -22.30
N LEU A 55 -5.80 2.90 -22.52
CA LEU A 55 -5.68 4.30 -22.12
C LEU A 55 -6.28 5.29 -23.13
N ARG A 56 -6.89 4.80 -24.21
CA ARG A 56 -7.48 5.59 -25.31
C ARG A 56 -6.52 6.66 -25.84
N VAL A 57 -5.28 6.25 -26.09
CA VAL A 57 -4.18 7.11 -26.54
C VAL A 57 -3.77 6.72 -27.96
N ASP A 58 -3.44 7.71 -28.79
CA ASP A 58 -2.75 7.45 -30.05
C ASP A 58 -1.24 7.31 -29.80
N LEU A 59 -0.63 6.24 -30.28
CA LEU A 59 0.82 6.00 -30.13
C LEU A 59 1.68 7.03 -30.86
N ARG A 60 1.17 7.64 -31.94
CA ARG A 60 1.95 8.57 -32.76
C ARG A 60 1.81 10.01 -32.31
N THR A 61 0.62 10.42 -31.89
CA THR A 61 0.31 11.82 -31.53
C THR A 61 0.07 12.03 -30.03
N GLY A 62 -0.09 10.95 -29.27
CA GLY A 62 -0.36 11.00 -27.84
C GLY A 62 -1.79 11.43 -27.53
N LEU A 63 -1.95 12.19 -26.45
CA LEU A 63 -3.22 12.80 -26.04
C LEU A 63 -3.39 14.16 -26.71
N TRP A 64 -4.50 14.35 -27.42
CA TRP A 64 -4.79 15.61 -28.09
C TRP A 64 -5.73 16.51 -27.27
N GLY A 65 -5.48 17.81 -27.31
CA GLY A 65 -6.50 18.83 -27.04
C GLY A 65 -6.74 19.06 -25.56
N ARG A 66 -8.01 18.96 -25.13
CA ARG A 66 -8.42 19.18 -23.73
C ARG A 66 -8.32 17.93 -22.86
N GLU A 67 -8.05 16.79 -23.46
CA GLU A 67 -8.03 15.53 -22.71
C GLU A 67 -6.94 15.52 -21.64
N PRO A 68 -5.65 15.84 -21.91
CA PRO A 68 -4.62 15.89 -20.86
C PRO A 68 -5.02 16.74 -19.65
N GLU A 69 -5.68 17.87 -19.91
CA GLU A 69 -6.12 18.80 -18.88
C GLU A 69 -7.23 18.19 -18.01
N LEU A 70 -8.20 17.52 -18.63
CA LEU A 70 -9.24 16.78 -17.92
C LEU A 70 -8.64 15.65 -17.08
N ARG A 71 -7.68 14.91 -17.64
CA ARG A 71 -6.96 13.83 -16.94
C ARG A 71 -6.23 14.36 -15.71
N ARG A 72 -5.57 15.52 -15.85
CA ARG A 72 -4.89 16.21 -14.75
C ARG A 72 -5.85 16.70 -13.67
N GLN A 73 -7.04 17.19 -14.04
CA GLN A 73 -8.05 17.63 -13.06
C GLN A 73 -8.65 16.46 -12.27
N LEU A 74 -8.80 15.29 -12.91
CA LEU A 74 -9.31 14.09 -12.27
C LEU A 74 -8.24 13.43 -11.40
N ALA A 75 -7.08 13.10 -11.95
CA ALA A 75 -6.02 12.37 -11.25
C ALA A 75 -5.25 13.24 -10.26
N GLY A 76 -5.00 14.51 -10.58
CA GLY A 76 -4.11 15.40 -9.86
C GLY A 76 -2.74 15.53 -10.54
N TYR A 77 -1.79 16.11 -9.81
CA TYR A 77 -0.39 16.20 -10.26
C TYR A 77 0.34 14.88 -10.02
N ASN A 78 1.16 14.46 -10.98
CA ASN A 78 2.06 13.32 -10.82
C ASN A 78 3.30 13.74 -10.03
N GLU A 79 3.09 14.07 -8.77
CA GLU A 79 4.14 14.44 -7.83
C GLU A 79 4.10 13.53 -6.62
N PHE A 80 5.27 13.28 -6.03
CA PHE A 80 5.32 12.56 -4.77
C PHE A 80 4.78 13.47 -3.68
N SER A 81 3.82 12.98 -2.91
CA SER A 81 3.39 13.66 -1.69
C SER A 81 4.57 13.71 -0.72
N VAL A 82 5.19 14.88 -0.62
CA VAL A 82 6.18 15.14 0.42
C VAL A 82 5.41 15.12 1.73
N LYS A 83 5.68 14.11 2.56
CA LYS A 83 5.20 14.12 3.94
C LYS A 83 5.79 15.37 4.58
N GLU A 84 4.93 16.24 5.09
CA GLU A 84 5.39 17.32 5.95
C GLU A 84 6.10 16.64 7.13
N ASP A 85 7.42 16.75 7.17
CA ASP A 85 8.20 16.21 8.27
C ASP A 85 7.68 16.83 9.56
N ASP A 86 7.48 16.00 10.58
CA ASP A 86 7.17 16.46 11.92
C ASP A 86 8.16 17.56 12.30
N PRO A 87 7.67 18.76 12.65
CA PRO A 87 8.51 19.91 12.84
C PRO A 87 9.54 19.59 13.92
N LEU A 88 10.78 20.05 13.73
CA LEU A 88 11.96 19.62 14.50
C LEU A 88 11.76 19.65 16.03
N TRP A 89 10.90 20.55 16.54
CA TRP A 89 10.55 20.65 17.96
C TRP A 89 9.84 19.40 18.52
N GLN A 90 9.07 18.66 17.71
CA GLN A 90 8.44 17.41 18.15
C GLN A 90 9.49 16.33 18.44
N LYS A 91 10.53 16.23 17.60
CA LYS A 91 11.67 15.33 17.82
C LYS A 91 12.43 15.65 19.11
N TYR A 92 12.52 16.94 19.48
CA TYR A 92 13.12 17.34 20.75
C TYR A 92 12.28 16.93 21.97
N LEU A 93 10.96 16.94 21.87
CA LEU A 93 10.09 16.48 22.96
C LEU A 93 10.20 14.98 23.18
N GLU A 94 10.28 14.18 22.11
CA GLU A 94 10.48 12.73 22.17
C GLU A 94 11.80 12.33 22.84
N GLN A 95 12.88 13.06 22.57
CA GLN A 95 14.20 12.76 23.15
C GLN A 95 14.29 13.08 24.65
N VAL A 96 13.53 14.07 25.13
CA VAL A 96 13.61 14.55 26.52
C VAL A 96 12.55 13.90 27.41
N GLY A 97 11.39 13.52 26.86
CA GLY A 97 10.29 12.91 27.60
C GLY A 97 10.16 11.41 27.33
N PHE A 98 10.93 10.56 28.01
CA PHE A 98 10.58 9.19 28.46
C PHE A 98 11.79 8.42 29.03
N ARG A 99 12.64 9.10 29.82
CA ARG A 99 13.56 8.44 30.75
C ARG A 99 13.61 9.22 32.07
N LEU A 100 12.59 9.01 32.89
CA LEU A 100 12.69 9.09 34.35
C LEU A 100 12.07 7.82 34.93
#